data_AF-A0AAD1HI39-F1
#
_entry.id   AF-A0AAD1HI39-F1
#
_cell.length_a   1.000
_cell.length_b   1.000
_cell.length_c   1.000
_cell.angle_alpha   90.00
_cell.angle_beta   90.00
_cell.angle_gamma   90.00
#
_symmetry.space_group_name_H-M   'P 1'
#
loop_
_entity.id
_entity.type
_entity.pdbx_description
1 polymer ?
#
loop_
_entity_poly.entity_id
_entity_poly.type
_entity_poly.pdbx_seq_one_letter_code
_entity_poly.pdbx_strand_id
1 'polypeptide(L)'
;MGLLDTSCVGLNQLATDCRSLGAAIAAGTDYAPSGSTWQATVAAINDANADAAVAARAMGARMQDTAASLSITAAHYEVNEDRSASDLRVLVAEV
;
A
#
# COMPACT_ATOMS: atom_id res chain seq x y z
N MET A 1 21.29 -9.78 -15.46
CA MET A 1 19.89 -9.43 -15.13
C MET A 1 19.87 -9.09 -13.64
N GLY A 2 20.55 -8.01 -13.28
CA GLY A 2 21.09 -7.78 -11.94
C GLY A 2 20.15 -6.94 -11.06
N LEU A 3 20.14 -7.29 -9.77
CA LEU A 3 19.84 -6.55 -8.52
C LEU A 3 19.06 -5.21 -8.52
N LEU A 4 19.19 -4.37 -9.55
CA LEU A 4 18.49 -3.09 -9.72
C LEU A 4 17.12 -3.23 -10.39
N ASP A 5 16.73 -4.44 -10.79
CA ASP A 5 15.35 -4.75 -11.22
C ASP A 5 14.36 -4.85 -10.03
N THR A 6 14.82 -4.52 -8.81
CA THR A 6 13.98 -3.78 -7.86
C THR A 6 13.72 -2.37 -8.45
N SER A 7 13.17 -2.34 -9.65
CA SER A 7 13.06 -1.13 -10.45
C SER A 7 12.04 -0.22 -9.81
N CYS A 8 12.21 1.09 -9.97
CA CYS A 8 11.22 2.09 -9.56
C CYS A 8 9.82 1.73 -10.08
N VAL A 9 9.76 1.10 -11.27
CA VAL A 9 8.55 0.50 -11.85
C VAL A 9 7.94 -0.58 -10.95
N GLY A 10 8.72 -1.55 -10.48
CA GLY A 10 8.25 -2.60 -9.56
C GLY A 10 7.74 -2.05 -8.22
N LEU A 11 8.43 -1.05 -7.66
CA LEU A 11 7.99 -0.37 -6.43
C LEU A 11 6.68 0.42 -6.63
N ASN A 12 6.55 1.12 -7.75
CA ASN A 12 5.33 1.85 -8.11
C ASN A 12 4.15 0.92 -8.43
N GLN A 13 4.42 -0.24 -9.03
CA GLN A 13 3.40 -1.26 -9.24
C GLN A 13 2.92 -1.82 -7.90
N LEU A 14 3.84 -2.20 -7.01
CA LEU A 14 3.48 -2.68 -5.68
C LEU A 14 2.72 -1.63 -4.86
N ALA A 15 3.10 -0.35 -4.96
CA ALA A 15 2.34 0.75 -4.36
C ALA A 15 0.92 0.86 -4.91
N THR A 16 0.74 0.62 -6.21
CA THR A 16 -0.59 0.60 -6.84
C THR A 16 -1.42 -0.59 -6.37
N ASP A 17 -0.80 -1.76 -6.27
CA ASP A 17 -1.44 -2.98 -5.77
C ASP A 17 -1.87 -2.83 -4.30
N CYS A 18 -1.02 -2.23 -3.45
CA CYS A 18 -1.37 -1.90 -2.07
C CYS A 18 -2.57 -0.95 -1.99
N ARG A 19 -2.62 0.11 -2.82
CA ARG A 19 -3.77 1.04 -2.86
C ARG A 19 -5.05 0.31 -3.29
N SER A 20 -4.96 -0.52 -4.32
CA SER A 20 -6.09 -1.31 -4.83
C SER A 20 -6.61 -2.28 -3.77
N LEU A 21 -5.72 -3.03 -3.12
CA LEU A 21 -6.07 -3.96 -2.06
C LEU A 21 -6.69 -3.24 -0.85
N GLY A 22 -6.13 -2.10 -0.44
CA GLY A 22 -6.69 -1.28 0.64
C GLY A 22 -8.12 -0.81 0.33
N ALA A 23 -8.38 -0.40 -0.91
CA ALA A 23 -9.73 -0.02 -1.36
C ALA A 23 -10.69 -1.22 -1.40
N ALA A 24 -10.22 -2.39 -1.86
CA ALA A 24 -11.02 -3.61 -1.89
C ALA A 24 -11.41 -4.09 -0.48
N ILE A 25 -10.48 -4.03 0.48
CA ILE A 25 -10.74 -4.35 1.89
C ILE A 25 -11.79 -3.41 2.48
N ALA A 26 -11.67 -2.11 2.21
CA ALA A 26 -12.65 -1.13 2.68
C ALA A 26 -14.05 -1.36 2.08
N ALA A 27 -14.13 -1.66 0.78
CA ALA A 27 -15.40 -1.93 0.10
C ALA A 27 -16.07 -3.24 0.58
N GLY A 28 -15.28 -4.26 0.94
CA GLY A 28 -15.79 -5.56 1.39
C GLY A 28 -16.28 -5.62 2.83
N THR A 29 -16.14 -4.53 3.61
CA THR A 29 -16.42 -4.51 5.06
C THR A 29 -17.54 -3.57 5.48
N ASP A 30 -18.36 -3.14 4.52
CA ASP A 30 -19.62 -2.44 4.79
C ASP A 30 -20.71 -3.49 5.13
N TYR A 31 -20.77 -3.87 6.40
CA TYR A 31 -21.77 -4.81 6.89
C TYR A 31 -23.05 -4.08 7.28
N ALA A 32 -24.17 -4.41 6.62
CA ALA A 32 -25.49 -3.97 7.09
C ALA A 32 -25.83 -4.68 8.42
N PRO A 33 -26.49 -4.00 9.37
CA PRO A 33 -26.91 -4.63 10.62
C PRO A 33 -27.89 -5.78 10.33
N SER A 34 -27.65 -6.92 10.98
CA SER A 34 -28.39 -8.17 10.83
C SER A 34 -29.72 -8.15 11.60
N GLY A 35 -30.56 -7.15 11.35
CA GLY A 35 -31.84 -7.00 12.03
C GLY A 35 -31.73 -6.55 13.50
N SER A 36 -32.75 -6.87 14.29
CA SER A 36 -32.92 -6.32 15.65
C SER A 36 -32.05 -7.01 16.70
N THR A 37 -31.35 -6.21 17.51
CA THR A 37 -30.42 -6.65 18.57
C THR A 37 -31.07 -7.26 19.81
N TRP A 38 -32.40 -7.33 19.90
CA TRP A 38 -33.07 -8.00 21.03
C TRP A 38 -32.70 -9.50 21.13
N GLN A 39 -32.34 -10.11 20.00
CA GLN A 39 -31.79 -11.47 19.96
C GLN A 39 -30.29 -11.40 20.26
N ALA A 40 -29.84 -12.09 21.31
CA ALA A 40 -28.43 -12.09 21.72
C ALA A 40 -27.46 -12.49 20.58
N THR A 41 -27.85 -13.43 19.74
CA THR A 41 -27.07 -13.84 18.56
C THR A 41 -26.95 -12.72 17.53
N VAL A 42 -28.02 -11.95 17.30
CA VAL A 42 -27.99 -10.80 16.37
C VAL A 42 -27.10 -9.69 16.92
N ALA A 43 -27.18 -9.40 18.22
CA ALA A 43 -26.28 -8.45 18.86
C ALA A 43 -24.81 -8.87 18.69
N ALA A 44 -24.48 -10.13 18.98
CA ALA A 44 -23.13 -10.66 18.82
C ALA A 44 -22.62 -10.60 17.37
N ILE A 45 -23.47 -10.86 16.37
CA ILE A 45 -23.10 -10.72 14.95
C ILE A 45 -22.83 -9.25 14.60
N ASN A 46 -23.69 -8.33 15.05
CA ASN A 46 -23.52 -6.91 14.76
C ASN A 46 -22.23 -6.35 15.40
N ASP A 47 -21.90 -6.78 16.62
CA ASP A 47 -20.64 -6.41 17.29
C ASP A 47 -19.43 -6.98 16.54
N ALA A 48 -19.46 -8.26 16.14
CA ALA A 48 -18.38 -8.86 15.36
C ALA A 48 -18.19 -8.18 14.00
N ASN A 49 -19.28 -7.79 13.33
CA ASN A 49 -19.23 -7.04 12.08
C ASN A 49 -18.63 -5.64 12.28
N ALA A 50 -18.95 -4.97 13.39
CA ALA A 50 -18.37 -3.67 13.72
C ALA A 50 -16.86 -3.77 13.95
N ASP A 51 -16.41 -4.78 14.71
CA ASP A 51 -14.98 -5.05 14.93
C ASP A 51 -14.25 -5.36 13.63
N ALA A 52 -14.85 -6.18 12.76
CA ALA A 52 -14.30 -6.50 11.44
C ALA A 52 -14.16 -5.24 10.58
N ALA A 53 -15.14 -4.34 10.59
CA ALA A 53 -15.09 -3.07 9.87
C ALA A 53 -13.97 -2.15 10.39
N VAL A 54 -13.75 -2.09 11.72
CA VAL A 54 -12.64 -1.33 12.31
C VAL A 54 -11.29 -1.92 11.88
N ALA A 55 -11.13 -3.24 11.96
CA ALA A 55 -9.90 -3.92 11.55
C ALA A 55 -9.61 -3.72 10.06
N ALA A 56 -10.63 -3.77 9.20
CA ALA A 56 -10.51 -3.54 7.78
C ALA A 56 -10.07 -2.11 7.44
N ARG A 57 -10.63 -1.10 8.12
CA ARG A 57 -10.17 0.30 7.98
C ARG A 57 -8.71 0.46 8.38
N ALA A 58 -8.29 -0.16 9.48
CA ALA A 58 -6.90 -0.12 9.93
C ALA A 58 -5.96 -0.80 8.92
N MET A 59 -6.36 -1.93 8.34
CA MET A 59 -5.60 -2.60 7.27
C MET A 59 -5.53 -1.74 6.00
N GLY A 60 -6.65 -1.13 5.59
CA GLY A 60 -6.69 -0.22 4.45
C GLY A 60 -5.73 0.97 4.63
N ALA A 61 -5.71 1.59 5.81
CA ALA A 61 -4.77 2.67 6.13
C ALA A 61 -3.31 2.21 6.04
N ARG A 62 -2.96 1.07 6.63
CA ARG A 62 -1.60 0.51 6.55
C ARG A 62 -1.15 0.24 5.12
N MET A 63 -2.07 -0.22 4.27
CA MET A 63 -1.78 -0.43 2.84
C MET A 63 -1.52 0.88 2.10
N GLN A 64 -2.26 1.95 2.41
CA GLN A 64 -2.01 3.28 1.86
C GLN A 64 -0.67 3.84 2.32
N ASP A 65 -0.33 3.70 3.60
CA ASP A 65 0.96 4.14 4.14
C ASP A 65 2.13 3.39 3.50
N THR A 66 1.98 2.08 3.32
CA THR A 66 2.97 1.24 2.64
C THR A 66 3.15 1.69 1.19
N ALA A 67 2.06 1.95 0.47
CA ALA A 67 2.12 2.46 -0.90
C ALA A 67 2.83 3.82 -0.99
N ALA A 68 2.57 4.72 -0.04
CA ALA A 68 3.25 6.00 0.03
C ALA A 68 4.76 5.82 0.25
N SER A 69 5.15 4.95 1.18
CA SER A 69 6.56 4.66 1.44
C SER A 69 7.26 4.06 0.20
N LEU A 70 6.62 3.11 -0.48
CA LEU A 70 7.16 2.49 -1.70
C LEU A 70 7.36 3.53 -2.81
N SER A 71 6.40 4.44 -2.99
CA SER A 71 6.47 5.51 -4.00
C SER A 71 7.61 6.49 -3.69
N ILE A 72 7.80 6.85 -2.41
CA ILE A 72 8.91 7.69 -1.96
C ILE A 72 10.25 6.99 -2.23
N THR A 73 10.36 5.72 -1.89
CA THR A 73 11.57 4.94 -2.13
C THR A 73 11.89 4.84 -3.62
N ALA A 74 10.88 4.62 -4.47
CA ALA A 74 11.05 4.62 -5.93
C ALA A 74 11.63 5.94 -6.44
N ALA A 75 11.09 7.08 -6.00
CA ALA A 75 11.60 8.40 -6.37
C ALA A 75 13.05 8.62 -5.92
N HIS A 76 13.42 8.14 -4.72
CA HIS A 76 14.81 8.22 -4.25
C HIS A 76 15.77 7.39 -5.10
N TYR A 77 15.34 6.21 -5.58
CA TYR A 77 16.15 5.42 -6.50
C TYR A 77 16.35 6.13 -7.85
N GLU A 78 15.32 6.74 -8.42
CA GLU A 78 15.46 7.51 -9.68
C GLU A 78 16.47 8.66 -9.54
N VAL A 79 16.36 9.44 -8.47
CA VAL A 79 17.30 10.55 -8.20
C VAL A 79 18.74 10.06 -8.02
N ASN A 80 18.93 8.92 -7.33
CA ASN A 80 20.25 8.35 -7.12
C ASN A 80 20.87 7.82 -8.41
N GLU A 81 20.07 7.17 -9.27
CA GLU A 81 20.52 6.70 -10.59
C GLU A 81 20.91 7.89 -11.49
N ASP A 82 20.09 8.94 -11.56
CA ASP A 82 20.39 10.14 -12.33
C ASP A 82 21.68 10.83 -11.88
N ARG A 83 21.85 10.98 -10.56
CA ARG A 83 23.07 11.56 -9.98
C ARG A 83 24.30 10.70 -10.27
N SER A 84 24.19 9.39 -10.08
CA SER A 84 25.29 8.46 -10.34
C SER A 84 25.68 8.47 -11.82
N ALA A 85 24.70 8.51 -12.73
CA ALA A 85 24.94 8.61 -14.16
C ALA A 85 25.62 9.95 -14.55
N SER A 86 25.23 11.06 -13.91
CA SER A 86 25.90 12.36 -14.09
C SER A 86 27.35 12.31 -13.61
N ASP A 87 27.60 11.81 -12.40
CA ASP A 87 28.94 11.72 -11.82
C ASP A 87 29.85 10.82 -12.68
N LEU A 88 29.34 9.69 -13.15
CA LEU A 88 30.04 8.79 -14.08
C LEU A 88 30.41 9.47 -15.41
N ARG A 89 29.51 10.28 -15.99
CA ARG A 89 29.82 11.03 -17.23
C ARG A 89 30.94 12.04 -17.03
N VAL A 90 30.99 12.70 -15.88
CA VAL A 90 32.07 13.64 -15.53
C VAL A 90 33.39 12.89 -15.42
N LEU A 91 33.43 11.78 -14.67
CA LEU A 91 34.62 10.95 -14.51
C LEU A 91 35.15 10.39 -15.84
N VAL A 92 34.27 9.95 -16.74
CA VAL A 92 34.66 9.42 -18.07
C VAL A 92 35.23 10.51 -18.98
N ALA A 93 34.79 11.76 -18.84
CA ALA A 93 35.28 12.88 -19.64
C ALA A 93 36.68 13.39 -19.20
N GLU A 94 37.14 13.01 -18.01
CA GLU A 94 38.45 13.38 -17.46
C GLU A 94 39.57 12.35 -17.77
N VAL A 95 39.26 11.26 -18.50
CA VAL A 95 40.20 10.22 -18.95
C VAL A 95 40.45 10.32 -20.46
#